data_AF-A0A7L9IXC6-F1
#
_entry.id   AF-A0A7L9IXC6-F1
#
_cell.length_a   1.000
_cell.length_b   1.000
_cell.length_c   1.000
_cell.angle_alpha   90.00
_cell.angle_beta   90.00
_cell.angle_gamma   90.00
#
_symmetry.space_group_name_H-M   'P 1'
#
loop_
_entity.id
_entity.type
_entity.pdbx_description
1 polymer ?
#
loop_
_entity_poly.entity_id
_entity_poly.type
_entity_poly.pdbx_seq_one_letter_code
_entity_poly.pdbx_strand_id
1 'polypeptide(L)'
;MSLARRVPDELRGRVPLIAAAYAVMTREGASGTEVLLQLRQGTGFMDGWWACGAAGHVEDASAPSEALRQEVLEELGVHVGAATPLTTLQRTSAAGRLEQRADFFFHVTDWSGEPTVQEPDKAADLRWWPLARLPERVVPHERVVLEGLRDGRLPPFVELGHDQRLVLVAALGANRAIGVDGGMPWHLPEDLAHFKALTMGGSMIMGRRTWDSIGRALPGRTTVVITSDHAWSAPGAVAVHSLAEALAVAGPGEVFVVGGGEIYRQTIGLASRLELTEIAASPQAEVFFPEVDDGWREVQRTPREGFDFVTYEREPHRITST
;
A
#
# COMPACT_ATOMS: atom_id res chain seq x y z
N MET A 1 -10.92 1.61 19.95
CA MET A 1 -11.38 2.94 19.50
C MET A 1 -10.34 3.50 18.55
N SER A 2 -10.65 3.55 17.26
CA SER A 2 -9.78 4.19 16.26
C SER A 2 -9.86 5.70 16.46
N LEU A 3 -8.76 6.33 16.86
CA LEU A 3 -8.67 7.79 16.87
C LEU A 3 -8.57 8.22 15.40
N ALA A 4 -9.68 8.73 14.86
CA ALA A 4 -9.74 9.20 13.48
C ALA A 4 -8.62 10.21 13.21
N ARG A 5 -7.92 10.05 12.09
CA ARG A 5 -6.87 10.98 11.64
C ARG A 5 -7.47 12.39 11.56
N ARG A 6 -6.97 13.32 12.37
CA ARG A 6 -7.53 14.67 12.45
C ARG A 6 -6.99 15.51 11.29
N VAL A 7 -7.86 15.86 10.35
CA VAL A 7 -7.52 16.77 9.24
C VAL A 7 -7.20 18.16 9.82
N PRO A 8 -6.09 18.82 9.40
CA PRO A 8 -5.79 20.19 9.82
C PRO A 8 -6.95 21.14 9.54
N ASP A 9 -7.21 22.09 10.45
CA ASP A 9 -8.34 23.02 10.29
C ASP A 9 -8.25 23.85 9.01
N GLU A 10 -7.04 24.19 8.56
CA GLU A 10 -6.76 24.90 7.30
C GLU A 10 -7.00 24.06 6.03
N LEU A 11 -7.00 22.73 6.16
CA LEU A 11 -7.28 21.79 5.07
C LEU A 11 -8.72 21.27 5.10
N ARG A 12 -9.52 21.62 6.11
CA ARG A 12 -10.94 21.26 6.15
C ARG A 12 -11.64 21.85 4.92
N GLY A 13 -12.30 20.97 4.15
CA GLY A 13 -12.96 21.33 2.89
C GLY A 13 -12.04 21.45 1.66
N ARG A 14 -10.73 21.17 1.79
CA ARG A 14 -9.74 21.25 0.68
C ARG A 14 -9.10 19.92 0.33
N VAL A 15 -9.44 18.83 1.04
CA VAL A 15 -8.97 17.49 0.71
C VAL A 15 -9.74 17.01 -0.52
N PRO A 16 -9.07 16.84 -1.69
CA PRO A 16 -9.76 16.38 -2.89
C PRO A 16 -10.29 14.96 -2.67
N LEU A 17 -11.54 14.75 -3.08
CA LEU A 17 -12.10 13.42 -3.28
C LEU A 17 -12.05 13.13 -4.76
N ILE A 18 -11.18 12.22 -5.17
CA ILE A 18 -11.09 11.74 -6.55
C ILE A 18 -12.10 10.61 -6.70
N ALA A 19 -13.02 10.76 -7.64
CA ALA A 19 -13.96 9.72 -8.00
C ALA A 19 -13.42 8.94 -9.21
N ALA A 20 -13.59 7.62 -9.20
CA ALA A 20 -13.25 6.76 -10.32
C ALA A 20 -14.31 5.66 -10.48
N ALA A 21 -14.55 5.21 -11.71
CA ALA A 21 -15.49 4.15 -12.03
C ALA A 21 -14.73 2.92 -12.53
N TYR A 22 -15.13 1.74 -12.07
CA TYR A 22 -14.43 0.47 -12.34
C TYR A 22 -15.40 -0.58 -12.91
N ALA A 23 -14.99 -1.23 -13.99
CA ALA A 23 -15.76 -2.30 -14.63
C ALA A 23 -15.30 -3.68 -14.13
N VAL A 24 -16.10 -4.30 -13.27
CA VAL A 24 -15.96 -5.72 -12.94
C VAL A 24 -16.73 -6.50 -14.01
N MET A 25 -16.07 -6.79 -15.14
CA MET A 25 -16.66 -7.54 -16.23
C MET A 25 -16.53 -9.04 -15.98
N THR A 26 -17.64 -9.78 -15.93
CA THR A 26 -17.63 -11.23 -15.72
C THR A 26 -18.41 -11.97 -16.78
N ARG A 27 -17.97 -13.19 -17.09
CA ARG A 27 -18.70 -14.14 -17.93
C ARG A 27 -18.66 -15.53 -17.32
N GLU A 28 -19.54 -16.41 -17.77
CA GLU A 28 -19.43 -17.84 -17.48
C GLU A 28 -18.41 -18.48 -18.43
N GLY A 29 -17.33 -19.00 -17.85
CA GLY A 29 -16.28 -19.74 -18.55
C GLY A 29 -16.41 -21.25 -18.34
N ALA A 30 -15.45 -22.01 -18.88
CA ALA A 30 -15.46 -23.47 -18.82
C ALA A 30 -15.32 -24.03 -17.38
N SER A 31 -14.78 -23.24 -16.45
CA SER A 31 -14.53 -23.64 -15.05
C SER A 31 -15.30 -22.76 -14.05
N GLY A 32 -16.40 -22.14 -14.49
CA GLY A 32 -17.23 -21.21 -13.72
C GLY A 32 -16.98 -19.75 -14.09
N THR A 33 -17.40 -18.84 -13.23
CA THR A 33 -17.31 -17.40 -13.47
C THR A 33 -15.86 -16.94 -13.64
N GLU A 34 -15.60 -16.25 -14.75
CA GLU A 34 -14.34 -15.59 -15.09
C GLU A 34 -14.51 -14.07 -14.97
N VAL A 35 -13.44 -13.38 -14.60
CA VAL A 35 -13.36 -11.92 -14.58
C VAL A 35 -12.30 -11.44 -15.57
N LEU A 36 -12.61 -10.39 -16.33
CA LEU A 36 -11.66 -9.77 -17.25
C LEU A 36 -10.73 -8.85 -16.46
N LEU A 37 -9.42 -9.12 -16.57
CA LEU A 37 -8.39 -8.30 -15.97
C LEU A 37 -7.39 -7.84 -17.04
N GLN A 38 -6.86 -6.63 -16.85
CA GLN A 38 -5.75 -6.09 -17.64
C GLN A 38 -4.46 -6.02 -16.82
N LEU A 39 -3.32 -6.31 -17.45
CA LEU A 39 -2.01 -6.20 -16.83
C LEU A 39 -1.47 -4.77 -17.03
N ARG A 40 -1.38 -4.00 -15.94
CA ARG A 40 -0.96 -2.60 -15.98
C ARG A 40 0.50 -2.45 -16.41
N GLN A 41 0.80 -1.45 -17.24
CA GLN A 41 2.16 -1.00 -17.52
C GLN A 41 2.16 0.50 -17.81
N GLY A 42 3.24 1.23 -17.52
CA GLY A 42 3.34 2.65 -17.90
C GLY A 42 2.29 3.57 -17.24
N THR A 43 1.61 3.11 -16.18
CA THR A 43 0.55 3.87 -15.51
C THR A 43 1.06 4.70 -14.32
N GLY A 44 2.27 4.40 -13.84
CA GLY A 44 2.88 5.06 -12.68
C GLY A 44 2.33 4.60 -11.33
N PHE A 45 1.39 3.65 -11.31
CA PHE A 45 0.89 3.02 -10.09
C PHE A 45 0.54 1.55 -10.32
N MET A 46 1.19 0.66 -9.57
CA MET A 46 0.99 -0.79 -9.60
C MET A 46 1.21 -1.39 -11.00
N ASP A 47 2.22 -0.89 -11.72
CA ASP A 47 2.65 -1.49 -12.99
C ASP A 47 3.15 -2.93 -12.75
N GLY A 48 2.81 -3.85 -13.66
CA GLY A 48 3.02 -5.29 -13.51
C GLY A 48 2.00 -6.01 -12.61
N TRP A 49 0.92 -5.33 -12.20
CA TRP A 49 -0.21 -5.92 -11.48
C TRP A 49 -1.46 -5.99 -12.35
N TRP A 50 -2.29 -7.01 -12.11
CA TRP A 50 -3.59 -7.14 -12.76
C TRP A 50 -4.63 -6.23 -12.09
N ALA A 51 -5.42 -5.54 -12.90
CA ALA A 51 -6.54 -4.69 -12.51
C ALA A 51 -7.80 -5.05 -13.31
N CYS A 52 -8.95 -4.54 -12.89
CA CYS A 52 -10.22 -4.58 -13.61
C CYS A 52 -10.00 -4.12 -15.05
N GLY A 53 -10.67 -4.78 -15.99
CA GLY A 53 -10.44 -4.60 -17.43
C GLY A 53 -10.57 -3.15 -17.93
N ALA A 54 -11.36 -2.31 -17.25
CA ALA A 54 -11.41 -0.87 -17.51
C ALA A 54 -11.69 -0.12 -16.21
N ALA A 55 -11.05 1.03 -16.02
CA ALA A 55 -11.31 1.95 -14.93
C ALA A 55 -10.71 3.34 -15.19
N GLY A 56 -11.46 4.38 -14.88
CA GLY A 56 -10.96 5.75 -15.01
C GLY A 56 -11.70 6.76 -14.15
N HIS A 57 -11.26 8.02 -14.23
CA HIS A 57 -11.75 9.09 -13.36
C HIS A 57 -13.16 9.54 -13.76
N VAL A 58 -13.94 9.94 -12.75
CA VAL A 58 -15.22 10.61 -12.99
C VAL A 58 -14.95 12.10 -13.15
N GLU A 59 -14.87 12.54 -14.40
CA GLU A 59 -14.55 13.92 -14.79
C GLU A 59 -15.77 14.63 -15.41
N ASP A 60 -15.64 15.93 -15.68
CA ASP A 60 -16.64 16.77 -16.37
C ASP A 60 -18.08 16.71 -15.82
N ALA A 61 -18.20 16.49 -14.50
CA ALA A 61 -19.47 16.33 -13.80
C ALA A 61 -20.36 15.20 -14.36
N SER A 62 -19.75 14.19 -15.00
CA SER A 62 -20.43 12.98 -15.45
C SER A 62 -20.92 12.11 -14.27
N ALA A 63 -21.93 11.29 -14.52
CA ALA A 63 -22.29 10.24 -13.56
C ALA A 63 -21.22 9.12 -13.60
N PRO A 64 -20.89 8.45 -12.46
CA PRO A 64 -19.94 7.34 -12.47
C PRO A 64 -20.29 6.22 -13.46
N SER A 65 -21.59 5.99 -13.71
CA SER A 65 -22.05 5.02 -14.71
C SER A 65 -21.81 5.45 -16.15
N GLU A 66 -21.73 6.76 -16.43
CA GLU A 66 -21.39 7.30 -17.74
C GLU A 66 -19.89 7.20 -17.96
N ALA A 67 -19.09 7.64 -16.98
CA ALA A 67 -17.64 7.47 -16.98
C ALA A 67 -17.25 6.00 -17.21
N LEU A 68 -17.86 5.06 -16.48
CA LEU A 68 -17.67 3.62 -16.69
C LEU A 68 -17.83 3.20 -18.16
N ARG A 69 -18.90 3.64 -18.83
CA ARG A 69 -19.20 3.25 -20.20
C ARG A 69 -18.19 3.83 -21.19
N GLN A 70 -17.72 5.05 -20.91
CA GLN A 70 -16.67 5.69 -21.69
C GLN A 70 -15.35 4.93 -21.55
N GLU A 71 -14.92 4.64 -20.32
CA GLU A 71 -13.66 3.92 -20.05
C GLU A 71 -13.68 2.50 -20.65
N VAL A 72 -14.80 1.78 -20.53
CA VAL A 72 -14.93 0.45 -21.18
C VAL A 72 -14.83 0.55 -22.70
N LEU A 73 -15.37 1.61 -23.32
CA LEU A 73 -15.23 1.81 -24.76
C LEU A 73 -13.78 2.18 -25.13
N GLU A 74 -13.16 3.08 -24.38
CA GLU A 74 -11.82 3.61 -24.65
C GLU A 74 -10.72 2.58 -24.40
N GLU A 75 -10.79 1.83 -23.30
CA GLU A 75 -9.75 0.86 -22.90
C GLU A 75 -9.93 -0.51 -23.55
N LEU A 76 -11.18 -0.93 -23.81
CA LEU A 76 -11.51 -2.28 -24.26
C LEU A 76 -12.17 -2.37 -25.64
N GLY A 77 -12.67 -1.26 -26.20
CA GLY A 77 -13.31 -1.23 -27.51
C GLY A 77 -14.70 -1.89 -27.56
N VAL A 78 -15.37 -2.04 -26.42
CA VAL A 78 -16.70 -2.69 -26.33
C VAL A 78 -17.76 -1.77 -25.76
N HIS A 79 -19.01 -2.00 -26.12
CA HIS A 79 -20.13 -1.22 -25.61
C HIS A 79 -20.84 -1.97 -24.49
N VAL A 80 -20.92 -1.37 -23.30
CA VAL A 80 -21.71 -1.90 -22.19
C VAL A 80 -23.19 -1.81 -22.53
N GLY A 81 -23.92 -2.93 -22.44
CA GLY A 81 -25.39 -2.94 -22.47
C GLY A 81 -25.93 -2.56 -21.10
N ALA A 82 -25.75 -3.45 -20.11
CA ALA A 82 -26.14 -3.25 -18.72
C ALA A 82 -24.95 -3.27 -17.75
N ALA A 83 -24.98 -2.36 -16.78
CA ALA A 83 -24.07 -2.30 -15.65
C ALA A 83 -24.87 -2.08 -14.38
N THR A 84 -24.58 -2.85 -13.33
CA THR A 84 -25.25 -2.72 -12.03
C THR A 84 -24.25 -2.24 -10.98
N PRO A 85 -24.61 -1.30 -10.09
CA PRO A 85 -23.73 -0.91 -8.99
C PRO A 85 -23.39 -2.12 -8.12
N LEU A 86 -22.10 -2.36 -7.89
CA LEU A 86 -21.61 -3.50 -7.14
C LEU A 86 -21.23 -3.08 -5.71
N THR A 87 -20.36 -2.08 -5.57
CA THR A 87 -19.99 -1.47 -4.29
C THR A 87 -19.36 -0.09 -4.53
N THR A 88 -19.38 0.75 -3.50
CA THR A 88 -18.51 1.94 -3.45
C THR A 88 -17.41 1.69 -2.44
N LEU A 89 -16.16 1.80 -2.88
CA LEU A 89 -14.99 1.68 -2.03
C LEU A 89 -14.41 3.06 -1.77
N GLN A 90 -14.50 3.53 -0.53
CA GLN A 90 -13.80 4.72 -0.07
C GLN A 90 -12.41 4.33 0.43
N ARG A 91 -11.37 4.99 -0.07
CA ARG A 91 -10.00 4.75 0.41
C ARG A 91 -9.18 6.00 0.55
N THR A 92 -8.15 5.89 1.38
CA THR A 92 -7.09 6.89 1.54
C THR A 92 -5.73 6.20 1.65
N SER A 93 -4.66 6.91 1.31
CA SER A 93 -3.29 6.45 1.51
C SER A 93 -2.61 7.31 2.56
N ALA A 94 -1.74 6.71 3.38
CA ALA A 94 -0.90 7.50 4.28
C ALA A 94 0.19 8.27 3.53
N ALA A 95 0.55 7.90 2.29
CA ALA A 95 1.57 8.58 1.48
C ALA A 95 1.02 9.79 0.72
N GLY A 96 1.81 10.88 0.70
CA GLY A 96 1.59 12.05 -0.17
C GLY A 96 0.63 13.10 0.39
N ARG A 97 0.10 13.97 -0.49
CA ARG A 97 -1.04 14.85 -0.15
C ARG A 97 -2.20 13.98 0.31
N LEU A 98 -2.95 14.45 1.31
CA LEU A 98 -4.22 13.83 1.69
C LEU A 98 -5.10 13.75 0.43
N GLU A 99 -5.13 12.57 -0.17
CA GLU A 99 -6.01 12.22 -1.27
C GLU A 99 -6.98 11.17 -0.75
N GLN A 100 -8.25 11.42 -1.01
CA GLN A 100 -9.30 10.45 -0.77
C GLN A 100 -9.82 10.01 -2.13
N ARG A 101 -10.18 8.73 -2.22
CA ARG A 101 -10.82 8.17 -3.41
C ARG A 101 -12.18 7.59 -3.07
N ALA A 102 -13.13 7.79 -3.97
CA ALA A 102 -14.39 7.08 -4.02
C ALA A 102 -14.41 6.28 -5.33
N ASP A 103 -14.14 4.99 -5.22
CA ASP A 103 -14.09 4.07 -6.34
C ASP A 103 -15.48 3.39 -6.46
N PHE A 104 -16.18 3.68 -7.56
CA PHE A 104 -17.49 3.13 -7.87
C PHE A 104 -17.32 1.89 -8.75
N PHE A 105 -17.51 0.71 -8.16
CA PHE A 105 -17.43 -0.55 -8.89
C PHE A 105 -18.80 -0.92 -9.44
N PHE A 106 -18.82 -1.31 -10.72
CA PHE A 106 -20.00 -1.80 -11.40
C PHE A 106 -19.77 -3.23 -11.88
N HIS A 107 -20.77 -4.09 -11.68
CA HIS A 107 -20.80 -5.44 -12.24
C HIS A 107 -21.39 -5.39 -13.64
N VAL A 108 -20.60 -5.83 -14.61
CA VAL A 108 -20.92 -5.79 -16.04
C VAL A 108 -20.97 -7.22 -16.57
N THR A 109 -22.16 -7.66 -16.99
CA THR A 109 -22.42 -9.00 -17.53
C THR A 109 -22.99 -8.97 -18.95
N ASP A 110 -23.24 -7.78 -19.49
CA ASP A 110 -23.87 -7.57 -20.79
C ASP A 110 -23.13 -6.47 -21.56
N TRP A 111 -22.55 -6.83 -22.71
CA TRP A 111 -21.80 -5.96 -23.60
C TRP A 111 -21.84 -6.49 -25.04
N SER A 112 -21.47 -5.64 -26.00
CA SER A 112 -21.30 -6.02 -27.40
C SER A 112 -19.89 -5.74 -27.90
N GLY A 113 -19.39 -6.66 -28.75
CA GLY A 113 -17.99 -6.67 -29.21
C GLY A 113 -17.11 -7.65 -28.43
N GLU A 114 -15.88 -7.85 -28.91
CA GLU A 114 -14.85 -8.63 -28.21
C GLU A 114 -13.87 -7.67 -27.52
N PRO A 115 -13.69 -7.74 -26.20
CA PRO A 115 -12.74 -6.88 -25.49
C PRO A 115 -11.30 -7.09 -25.95
N THR A 116 -10.62 -6.01 -26.34
CA THR A 116 -9.19 -6.03 -26.68
C THR A 116 -8.50 -4.81 -26.10
N VAL A 117 -7.20 -4.91 -25.81
CA VAL A 117 -6.39 -3.76 -25.38
C VAL A 117 -6.43 -2.66 -26.44
N GLN A 118 -6.96 -1.49 -26.08
CA GLN A 118 -6.94 -0.30 -26.93
C GLN A 118 -5.81 0.67 -26.58
N GLU A 119 -5.33 0.63 -25.33
CA GLU A 119 -4.25 1.49 -24.82
C GLU A 119 -2.99 0.66 -24.50
N PRO A 120 -2.22 0.21 -25.52
CA PRO A 120 -1.08 -0.68 -25.30
C PRO A 120 0.05 -0.04 -24.48
N ASP A 121 0.12 1.28 -24.40
CA ASP A 121 1.10 1.97 -23.55
C ASP A 121 0.75 1.89 -22.05
N LYS A 122 -0.51 1.59 -21.72
CA LYS A 122 -1.04 1.50 -20.35
C LYS A 122 -1.39 0.06 -19.91
N ALA A 123 -1.61 -0.83 -20.86
CA ALA A 123 -1.95 -2.23 -20.61
C ALA A 123 -1.11 -3.19 -21.48
N ALA A 124 -0.38 -4.09 -20.82
CA ALA A 124 0.50 -5.07 -21.47
C ALA A 124 -0.24 -6.31 -21.96
N ASP A 125 -1.39 -6.61 -21.33
CA ASP A 125 -2.12 -7.85 -21.54
C ASP A 125 -3.57 -7.69 -21.07
N LEU A 126 -4.46 -8.52 -21.59
CA LEU A 126 -5.87 -8.57 -21.24
C LEU A 126 -6.32 -10.04 -21.24
N ARG A 127 -6.82 -10.53 -20.10
CA ARG A 127 -7.17 -11.94 -19.93
C ARG A 127 -8.38 -12.15 -19.04
N TRP A 128 -9.11 -13.21 -19.36
CA TRP A 128 -10.13 -13.78 -18.50
C TRP A 128 -9.46 -14.69 -17.47
N TRP A 129 -9.61 -14.35 -16.19
CA TRP A 129 -9.12 -15.14 -15.07
C TRP A 129 -10.29 -15.81 -14.35
N PRO A 130 -10.18 -17.09 -13.94
CA PRO A 130 -11.19 -17.69 -13.08
C PRO A 130 -11.32 -16.86 -11.79
N LEU A 131 -12.51 -16.39 -11.46
CA LEU A 131 -12.74 -15.58 -10.25
C LEU A 131 -12.37 -16.37 -8.98
N ALA A 132 -12.54 -17.69 -9.02
CA ALA A 132 -12.11 -18.61 -7.98
C ALA A 132 -10.58 -18.71 -7.80
N ARG A 133 -9.79 -18.25 -8.79
CA ARG A 133 -8.33 -18.34 -8.81
C ARG A 133 -7.72 -17.12 -9.50
N LEU A 134 -7.85 -15.97 -8.83
CA LEU A 134 -7.21 -14.72 -9.23
C LEU A 134 -5.68 -14.87 -9.30
N PRO A 135 -5.00 -14.11 -10.18
CA PRO A 135 -3.54 -14.08 -10.21
C PRO A 135 -2.98 -13.60 -8.86
N GLU A 136 -1.70 -13.87 -8.59
CA GLU A 136 -1.06 -13.49 -7.32
C GLU A 136 -1.05 -11.96 -7.14
N ARG A 137 -0.71 -11.22 -8.21
CA ARG A 137 -0.66 -9.76 -8.21
C ARG A 137 -1.93 -9.17 -8.81
N VAL A 138 -2.90 -8.88 -7.95
CA VAL A 138 -4.08 -8.08 -8.28
C VAL A 138 -4.00 -6.80 -7.46
N VAL A 139 -4.30 -5.65 -8.06
CA VAL A 139 -4.29 -4.35 -7.39
C VAL A 139 -5.09 -4.46 -6.06
N PRO A 140 -4.51 -4.11 -4.89
CA PRO A 140 -5.02 -4.51 -3.59
C PRO A 140 -6.48 -4.13 -3.31
N HIS A 141 -6.87 -2.90 -3.63
CA HIS A 141 -8.25 -2.44 -3.39
C HIS A 141 -9.25 -3.13 -4.31
N GLU A 142 -8.85 -3.47 -5.54
CA GLU A 142 -9.68 -4.21 -6.48
C GLU A 142 -9.78 -5.69 -6.10
N ARG A 143 -8.70 -6.29 -5.56
CA ARG A 143 -8.73 -7.64 -5.00
C ARG A 143 -9.80 -7.78 -3.92
N VAL A 144 -9.94 -6.79 -3.03
CA VAL A 144 -10.99 -6.78 -2.00
C VAL A 144 -12.38 -6.89 -2.63
N VAL A 145 -12.63 -6.15 -3.72
CA VAL A 145 -13.91 -6.18 -4.44
C VAL A 145 -14.13 -7.53 -5.12
N LEU A 146 -13.12 -8.04 -5.83
CA LEU A 146 -13.21 -9.32 -6.56
C LEU A 146 -13.41 -10.51 -5.63
N GLU A 147 -12.69 -10.56 -4.50
CA GLU A 147 -12.86 -11.61 -3.49
C GLU A 147 -14.21 -11.49 -2.77
N GLY A 148 -14.66 -10.26 -2.48
CA GLY A 148 -15.99 -10.03 -1.93
C GLY A 148 -17.11 -10.48 -2.87
N LEU A 149 -16.97 -10.21 -4.17
CA LEU A 149 -17.88 -10.69 -5.22
C LEU A 149 -17.88 -12.21 -5.28
N ARG A 150 -16.68 -12.84 -5.37
CA ARG A 150 -16.50 -14.30 -5.38
C ARG A 150 -17.22 -14.96 -4.21
N ASP A 151 -17.07 -14.40 -3.02
CA ASP A 151 -17.56 -15.00 -1.79
C ASP A 151 -19.03 -14.65 -1.50
N GLY A 152 -19.67 -13.80 -2.31
CA GLY A 152 -21.03 -13.31 -2.09
C GLY A 152 -21.18 -12.46 -0.82
N ARG A 153 -20.10 -11.80 -0.38
CA ARG A 153 -20.01 -11.07 0.90
C ARG A 153 -19.62 -9.60 0.73
N LEU A 154 -19.67 -9.08 -0.48
CA LEU A 154 -19.32 -7.69 -0.73
C LEU A 154 -20.41 -6.74 -0.19
N PRO A 155 -20.11 -5.87 0.79
CA PRO A 155 -21.06 -4.87 1.24
C PRO A 155 -21.24 -3.77 0.19
N PRO A 156 -22.34 -3.00 0.24
CA PRO A 156 -22.56 -1.88 -0.68
C PRO A 156 -21.55 -0.75 -0.50
N PHE A 157 -20.84 -0.71 0.63
CA PHE A 157 -19.84 0.29 0.96
C PHE A 157 -18.65 -0.35 1.69
N VAL A 158 -17.43 -0.04 1.25
CA VAL A 158 -16.17 -0.56 1.81
C VAL A 158 -15.26 0.63 2.15
N GLU A 159 -14.62 0.59 3.32
CA GLU A 159 -13.60 1.56 3.73
C GLU A 159 -12.22 0.89 3.77
N LEU A 160 -11.20 1.49 3.14
CA LEU A 160 -9.83 0.99 3.18
C LEU A 160 -8.81 2.09 3.54
N GLY A 161 -7.81 1.72 4.34
CA GLY A 161 -6.67 2.59 4.67
C GLY A 161 -6.91 3.62 5.78
N HIS A 162 -8.15 3.80 6.24
CA HIS A 162 -8.50 4.74 7.31
C HIS A 162 -8.02 4.32 8.70
N ASP A 163 -7.77 3.04 8.91
CA ASP A 163 -7.28 2.44 10.15
C ASP A 163 -5.79 2.05 10.10
N GLN A 164 -5.11 2.35 8.99
CA GLN A 164 -3.70 2.04 8.80
C GLN A 164 -2.82 2.90 9.70
N ARG A 165 -1.90 2.28 10.44
CA ARG A 165 -0.97 2.94 11.37
C ARG A 165 0.46 2.57 11.06
N LEU A 166 1.30 3.57 10.80
CA LEU A 166 2.73 3.37 10.57
C LEU A 166 3.48 3.37 11.90
N VAL A 167 4.24 2.30 12.12
CA VAL A 167 5.16 2.11 13.24
C VAL A 167 6.57 2.00 12.67
N LEU A 168 7.48 2.90 13.04
CA LEU A 168 8.88 2.78 12.64
C LEU A 168 9.62 1.97 13.68
N VAL A 169 10.31 0.93 13.25
CA VAL A 169 11.08 0.05 14.12
C VAL A 169 12.55 0.17 13.76
N ALA A 170 13.43 0.55 14.69
CA ALA A 170 14.85 0.76 14.40
C ALA A 170 15.74 0.55 15.64
N ALA A 171 16.94 0.00 15.42
CA ALA A 171 18.02 0.00 16.41
C ALA A 171 19.07 1.04 16.02
N LEU A 172 19.32 2.03 16.89
CA LEU A 172 20.16 3.19 16.58
C LEU A 172 21.14 3.54 17.70
N GLY A 173 22.32 4.04 17.30
CA GLY A 173 23.33 4.55 18.23
C GLY A 173 22.94 5.90 18.82
N ALA A 174 23.66 6.37 19.84
CA ALA A 174 23.42 7.68 20.47
C ALA A 174 23.57 8.86 19.48
N ASN A 175 24.28 8.65 18.37
CA ASN A 175 24.37 9.59 17.25
C ASN A 175 23.35 9.33 16.12
N ARG A 176 22.34 8.48 16.36
CA ARG A 176 21.34 7.98 15.41
C ARG A 176 21.87 7.11 14.27
N ALA A 177 23.11 6.60 14.37
CA ALA A 177 23.65 5.67 13.38
C ALA A 177 22.77 4.42 13.27
N ILE A 178 22.50 3.94 12.06
CA ILE A 178 21.74 2.69 11.80
C ILE A 178 22.38 1.78 10.76
N GLY A 179 23.39 2.26 10.02
CA GLY A 179 24.10 1.47 9.02
C GLY A 179 25.56 1.87 8.91
N VAL A 180 26.43 0.86 8.93
CA VAL A 180 27.90 0.97 8.79
C VAL A 180 28.34 -0.09 7.78
N ASP A 181 29.16 0.27 6.80
CA ASP A 181 29.68 -0.65 5.77
C ASP A 181 28.57 -1.47 5.05
N GLY A 182 27.37 -0.88 4.92
CA GLY A 182 26.20 -1.52 4.27
C GLY A 182 25.44 -2.53 5.14
N GLY A 183 25.85 -2.74 6.39
CA GLY A 183 25.21 -3.64 7.35
C GLY A 183 24.67 -2.94 8.60
N MET A 184 23.97 -3.70 9.45
CA MET A 184 23.59 -3.22 10.77
C MET A 184 24.83 -3.24 11.69
N PRO A 185 25.16 -2.14 12.41
CA PRO A 185 26.37 -2.07 13.24
C PRO A 185 26.30 -2.93 14.52
N TRP A 186 25.12 -3.46 14.81
CA TRP A 186 24.77 -4.10 16.07
C TRP A 186 24.40 -5.57 15.84
N HIS A 187 24.81 -6.43 16.77
CA HIS A 187 24.30 -7.78 16.88
C HIS A 187 23.72 -8.01 18.27
N LEU A 188 22.42 -7.75 18.42
CA LEU A 188 21.71 -7.77 19.69
C LEU A 188 20.59 -8.83 19.63
N PRO A 189 20.81 -10.06 20.13
CA PRO A 189 19.83 -11.13 20.06
C PRO A 189 18.47 -10.79 20.70
N GLU A 190 18.48 -10.01 21.79
CA GLU A 190 17.26 -9.53 22.44
C GLU A 190 16.47 -8.55 21.58
N ASP A 191 17.15 -7.65 20.86
CA ASP A 191 16.53 -6.75 19.90
C ASP A 191 15.90 -7.52 18.73
N LEU A 192 16.61 -8.52 18.18
CA LEU A 192 16.07 -9.38 17.12
C LEU A 192 14.83 -10.16 17.58
N ALA A 193 14.82 -10.63 18.83
CA ALA A 193 13.66 -11.30 19.41
C ALA A 193 12.49 -10.34 19.61
N HIS A 194 12.76 -9.12 20.10
CA HIS A 194 11.77 -8.06 20.24
C HIS A 194 11.18 -7.65 18.89
N PHE A 195 12.02 -7.38 17.89
CA PHE A 195 11.64 -7.08 16.51
C PHE A 195 10.73 -8.17 15.92
N LYS A 196 11.09 -9.44 16.10
CA LYS A 196 10.27 -10.57 15.64
C LYS A 196 8.91 -10.61 16.33
N ALA A 197 8.86 -10.39 17.64
CA ALA A 197 7.61 -10.40 18.40
C ALA A 197 6.69 -9.24 17.98
N LEU A 198 7.27 -8.05 17.83
CA LEU A 198 6.56 -6.83 17.45
C LEU A 198 5.94 -6.93 16.05
N THR A 199 6.70 -7.43 15.08
CA THR A 199 6.31 -7.42 13.66
C THR A 199 5.46 -8.64 13.23
N MET A 200 5.30 -9.65 14.08
CA MET A 200 4.67 -10.93 13.71
C MET A 200 3.24 -10.76 13.20
N GLY A 201 2.92 -11.40 12.07
CA GLY A 201 1.59 -11.32 11.44
C GLY A 201 1.31 -10.01 10.72
N GLY A 202 2.18 -9.00 10.87
CA GLY A 202 2.05 -7.71 10.21
C GLY A 202 2.78 -7.61 8.86
N SER A 203 2.66 -6.42 8.27
CA SER A 203 3.34 -6.05 7.03
C SER A 203 4.59 -5.22 7.34
N MET A 204 5.73 -5.61 6.79
CA MET A 204 6.98 -4.88 6.89
C MET A 204 7.29 -4.17 5.58
N ILE A 205 7.53 -2.86 5.64
CA ILE A 205 8.01 -2.06 4.52
C ILE A 205 9.50 -1.80 4.71
N MET A 206 10.28 -2.11 3.69
CA MET A 206 11.71 -1.83 3.66
C MET A 206 12.20 -1.38 2.28
N GLY A 207 13.35 -0.72 2.23
CA GLY A 207 14.05 -0.42 0.97
C GLY A 207 14.96 -1.57 0.52
N ARG A 208 15.34 -1.60 -0.76
CA ARG A 208 16.20 -2.65 -1.34
C ARG A 208 17.47 -2.94 -0.52
N ARG A 209 18.20 -1.90 -0.08
CA ARG A 209 19.45 -2.10 0.68
C ARG A 209 19.22 -2.82 2.02
N THR A 210 18.11 -2.52 2.69
CA THR A 210 17.74 -3.22 3.93
C THR A 210 17.37 -4.67 3.64
N TRP A 211 16.63 -4.92 2.56
CA TRP A 211 16.37 -6.28 2.10
C TRP A 211 17.67 -7.06 1.88
N ASP A 212 18.64 -6.50 1.16
CA ASP A 212 19.90 -7.21 0.85
C ASP A 212 20.71 -7.53 2.11
N SER A 213 20.68 -6.66 3.12
CA SER A 213 21.31 -6.90 4.42
C SER A 213 20.63 -8.04 5.18
N ILE A 214 19.29 -8.14 5.12
CA ILE A 214 18.52 -9.23 5.74
C ILE A 214 18.65 -10.54 4.94
N GLY A 215 18.70 -10.45 3.61
CA GLY A 215 18.92 -11.53 2.65
C GLY A 215 17.71 -12.42 2.35
N ARG A 216 16.58 -12.26 3.04
CA ARG A 216 15.37 -13.09 2.84
C ARG A 216 14.10 -12.48 3.44
N ALA A 217 12.95 -12.96 2.95
CA ALA A 217 11.67 -12.70 3.58
C ALA A 217 11.64 -13.36 4.97
N LEU A 218 11.07 -12.65 5.94
CA LEU A 218 11.01 -13.15 7.31
C LEU A 218 9.69 -13.91 7.52
N PRO A 219 9.69 -15.20 7.89
CA PRO A 219 8.48 -16.03 7.91
C PRO A 219 7.35 -15.48 8.79
N GLY A 220 6.09 -15.64 8.38
CA GLY A 220 4.92 -15.16 9.15
C GLY A 220 4.71 -13.65 9.09
N ARG A 221 5.37 -12.94 8.17
CA ARG A 221 5.23 -11.51 7.92
C ARG A 221 5.13 -11.24 6.43
N THR A 222 4.27 -10.32 6.03
CA THR A 222 4.27 -9.79 4.67
C THR A 222 5.50 -8.91 4.50
N THR A 223 6.35 -9.19 3.52
CA THR A 223 7.54 -8.38 3.26
C THR A 223 7.35 -7.57 1.98
N VAL A 224 7.34 -6.24 2.11
CA VAL A 224 7.18 -5.29 1.01
C VAL A 224 8.50 -4.54 0.82
N VAL A 225 9.05 -4.59 -0.39
CA VAL A 225 10.35 -4.01 -0.71
C VAL A 225 10.19 -2.92 -1.76
N ILE A 226 10.54 -1.69 -1.37
CA ILE A 226 10.58 -0.54 -2.26
C ILE A 226 11.92 -0.52 -3.01
N THR A 227 11.85 -0.50 -4.34
CA THR A 227 13.02 -0.49 -5.24
C THR A 227 12.76 0.32 -6.50
N SER A 228 13.79 1.01 -7.01
CA SER A 228 13.77 1.67 -8.32
C SER A 228 14.05 0.71 -9.48
N ASP A 229 14.50 -0.52 -9.19
CA ASP A 229 14.70 -1.56 -10.19
C ASP A 229 13.38 -2.29 -10.46
N HIS A 230 12.73 -1.96 -11.58
CA HIS A 230 11.46 -2.55 -12.00
C HIS A 230 11.56 -4.02 -12.41
N ALA A 231 12.76 -4.54 -12.66
CA ALA A 231 12.98 -5.96 -12.95
C ALA A 231 13.23 -6.79 -11.68
N TRP A 232 13.43 -6.14 -10.54
CA TRP A 232 13.79 -6.83 -9.31
C TRP A 232 12.60 -7.64 -8.75
N SER A 233 12.90 -8.87 -8.35
CA SER A 233 11.97 -9.73 -7.62
C SER A 233 12.74 -10.63 -6.67
N ALA A 234 12.10 -11.04 -5.59
CA ALA A 234 12.67 -12.00 -4.66
C ALA A 234 11.59 -12.91 -4.07
N PRO A 235 11.89 -14.20 -3.82
CA PRO A 235 10.92 -15.13 -3.23
C PRO A 235 10.41 -14.63 -1.87
N GLY A 236 9.09 -14.63 -1.69
CA GLY A 236 8.43 -14.22 -0.45
C GLY A 236 8.41 -12.71 -0.19
N ALA A 237 8.85 -11.89 -1.15
CA ALA A 237 8.77 -10.44 -1.09
C ALA A 237 7.86 -9.88 -2.19
N VAL A 238 7.11 -8.83 -1.84
CA VAL A 238 6.36 -8.03 -2.80
C VAL A 238 7.20 -6.82 -3.18
N ALA A 239 7.68 -6.81 -4.43
CA ALA A 239 8.38 -5.66 -5.01
C ALA A 239 7.38 -4.55 -5.35
N VAL A 240 7.70 -3.33 -4.96
CA VAL A 240 6.94 -2.11 -5.27
C VAL A 240 7.91 -0.95 -5.55
N HIS A 241 7.40 0.12 -6.15
CA HIS A 241 8.21 1.20 -6.71
C HIS A 241 7.95 2.57 -6.08
N SER A 242 7.01 2.63 -5.13
CA SER A 242 6.75 3.84 -4.34
C SER A 242 6.24 3.52 -2.95
N LEU A 243 6.30 4.49 -2.04
CA LEU A 243 5.68 4.37 -0.72
C LEU A 243 4.15 4.20 -0.83
N ALA A 244 3.50 4.85 -1.82
CA ALA A 244 2.07 4.72 -2.03
C ALA A 244 1.66 3.28 -2.38
N GLU A 245 2.41 2.63 -3.28
CA GLU A 245 2.23 1.22 -3.60
C GLU A 245 2.51 0.32 -2.39
N ALA A 246 3.58 0.61 -1.64
CA ALA A 246 3.95 -0.17 -0.47
C ALA A 246 2.84 -0.18 0.60
N LEU A 247 2.23 0.97 0.84
CA LEU A 247 1.11 1.10 1.78
C LEU A 247 -0.17 0.45 1.26
N ALA A 248 -0.44 0.50 -0.04
CA ALA A 248 -1.57 -0.20 -0.64
C ALA A 248 -1.43 -1.71 -0.47
N VAL A 249 -0.22 -2.26 -0.67
CA VAL A 249 0.07 -3.69 -0.46
C VAL A 249 0.04 -4.08 1.01
N ALA A 250 0.56 -3.21 1.90
CA ALA A 250 0.65 -3.50 3.32
C ALA A 250 -0.72 -3.72 3.99
N GLY A 251 -1.77 -3.10 3.45
CA GLY A 251 -3.15 -3.29 3.91
C GLY A 251 -3.48 -2.56 5.21
N PRO A 252 -4.65 -2.84 5.81
CA PRO A 252 -5.10 -2.16 7.02
C PRO A 252 -4.29 -2.56 8.27
N GLY A 253 -4.47 -1.81 9.35
CA GLY A 253 -3.84 -2.09 10.64
C GLY A 253 -2.40 -1.57 10.78
N GLU A 254 -1.59 -2.24 11.60
CA GLU A 254 -0.21 -1.82 11.87
C GLU A 254 0.74 -2.23 10.73
N VAL A 255 1.43 -1.23 10.19
CA VAL A 255 2.44 -1.38 9.15
C VAL A 255 3.79 -0.98 9.73
N PHE A 256 4.73 -1.93 9.71
CA PHE A 256 6.05 -1.76 10.30
C PHE A 256 7.04 -1.26 9.25
N VAL A 257 7.52 -0.04 9.40
CA VAL A 257 8.60 0.48 8.57
C VAL A 257 9.92 0.11 9.23
N VAL A 258 10.71 -0.71 8.55
CA VAL A 258 11.93 -1.32 9.11
C VAL A 258 13.20 -0.84 8.39
N GLY A 259 13.09 0.30 7.70
CA GLY A 259 14.20 1.04 7.12
C GLY A 259 14.44 0.79 5.63
N GLY A 260 15.53 1.27 5.03
CA GLY A 260 16.64 2.00 5.65
C GLY A 260 16.38 3.49 5.76
N GLY A 261 17.46 4.27 5.90
CA GLY A 261 17.40 5.71 6.16
C GLY A 261 16.49 6.51 5.21
N GLU A 262 16.44 6.18 3.92
CA GLU A 262 15.55 6.84 2.96
C GLU A 262 14.08 6.55 3.24
N ILE A 263 13.72 5.29 3.51
CA ILE A 263 12.34 4.91 3.83
C ILE A 263 11.93 5.53 5.18
N TYR A 264 12.82 5.56 6.17
CA TYR A 264 12.56 6.26 7.43
C TYR A 264 12.32 7.76 7.19
N ARG A 265 13.12 8.44 6.36
CA ARG A 265 12.89 9.87 6.04
C ARG A 265 11.52 10.12 5.41
N GLN A 266 11.11 9.26 4.48
CA GLN A 266 9.80 9.40 3.82
C GLN A 266 8.61 9.12 4.77
N THR A 267 8.83 8.36 5.84
CA THR A 267 7.74 7.85 6.69
C THR A 267 7.71 8.45 8.09
N ILE A 268 8.80 9.04 8.58
CA ILE A 268 8.87 9.63 9.92
C ILE A 268 7.83 10.71 10.10
N GLY A 269 7.46 11.47 9.08
CA GLY A 269 6.38 12.48 9.10
C GLY A 269 4.95 11.90 9.06
N LEU A 270 4.79 10.62 8.71
CA LEU A 270 3.51 9.95 8.57
C LEU A 270 3.20 8.99 9.73
N ALA A 271 4.23 8.57 10.45
CA ALA A 271 4.15 7.62 11.55
C ALA A 271 3.44 8.17 12.79
N SER A 272 2.89 7.25 13.58
CA SER A 272 2.25 7.54 14.87
C SER A 272 2.99 6.95 16.06
N ARG A 273 3.88 5.99 15.81
CA ARG A 273 4.65 5.27 16.83
C ARG A 273 6.07 5.00 16.34
N LEU A 274 7.04 5.16 17.23
CA LEU A 274 8.40 4.66 17.06
C LEU A 274 8.63 3.57 18.08
N GLU A 275 9.25 2.48 17.64
CA GLU A 275 9.78 1.41 18.49
C GLU A 275 11.28 1.36 18.28
N LEU A 276 11.99 2.03 19.18
CA LEU A 276 13.42 2.28 19.06
C LEU A 276 14.19 1.41 20.04
N THR A 277 15.30 0.87 19.57
CA THR A 277 16.35 0.29 20.41
C THR A 277 17.50 1.30 20.45
N GLU A 278 17.62 2.05 21.55
CA GLU A 278 18.62 3.09 21.73
C GLU A 278 19.90 2.51 22.33
N ILE A 279 21.01 2.59 21.58
CA ILE A 279 22.30 2.00 21.93
C ILE A 279 23.27 3.12 22.28
N ALA A 280 23.99 3.01 23.40
CA ALA A 280 24.87 4.09 23.88
C ALA A 280 26.06 4.40 22.93
N ALA A 281 26.42 3.46 22.06
CA ALA A 281 27.53 3.60 21.12
C ALA A 281 27.23 4.67 20.04
N SER A 282 28.29 5.33 19.54
CA SER A 282 28.22 6.35 18.49
C SER A 282 29.24 6.07 17.37
N PRO A 283 29.05 5.00 16.57
CA PRO A 283 29.99 4.66 15.50
C PRO A 283 29.98 5.69 14.38
N GLN A 284 31.07 5.77 13.63
CA GLN A 284 31.06 6.46 12.32
C GLN A 284 30.22 5.64 11.35
N ALA A 285 29.20 6.25 10.76
CA ALA A 285 28.17 5.58 9.97
C ALA A 285 27.82 6.37 8.71
N GLU A 286 27.33 5.69 7.68
CA GLU A 286 26.86 6.34 6.43
C GLU A 286 25.34 6.54 6.43
N VAL A 287 24.62 5.81 7.28
CA VAL A 287 23.16 5.85 7.35
C VAL A 287 22.72 6.16 8.77
N PHE A 288 21.88 7.20 8.89
CA PHE A 288 21.33 7.67 10.15
C PHE A 288 19.81 7.59 10.14
N PHE A 289 19.23 7.33 11.31
CA PHE A 289 17.82 7.50 11.56
C PHE A 289 17.45 9.00 11.52
N PRO A 290 16.27 9.38 11.02
CA PRO A 290 15.81 10.77 11.01
C PRO A 290 15.77 11.41 12.42
N GLU A 291 15.55 12.72 12.48
CA GLU A 291 15.39 13.41 13.76
C GLU A 291 14.06 13.05 14.41
N VAL A 292 14.13 12.78 15.71
CA VAL A 292 12.96 12.65 16.58
C VAL A 292 12.75 14.03 17.18
N ASP A 293 11.93 14.82 16.50
CA ASP A 293 11.60 16.20 16.90
C ASP A 293 10.78 16.25 18.21
N ASP A 294 10.51 17.46 18.67
CA ASP A 294 9.72 17.76 19.86
C ASP A 294 8.24 17.35 19.76
N GLY A 295 7.78 16.96 18.57
CA GLY A 295 6.46 16.39 18.34
C GLY A 295 6.32 14.95 18.85
N TRP A 296 7.43 14.25 19.08
CA TRP A 296 7.43 12.89 19.63
C TRP A 296 7.51 12.89 21.15
N ARG A 297 6.66 12.08 21.79
CA ARG A 297 6.66 11.89 23.24
C ARG A 297 7.08 10.48 23.59
N GLU A 298 8.11 10.35 24.42
CA GLU A 298 8.45 9.07 25.04
C GLU A 298 7.29 8.62 25.94
N VAL A 299 6.77 7.41 25.71
CA VAL A 299 5.66 6.83 26.49
C VAL A 299 6.10 5.62 27.29
N GLN A 300 7.19 4.97 26.89
CA GLN A 300 7.71 3.79 27.57
C GLN A 300 9.22 3.69 27.34
N ARG A 301 9.97 3.35 28.39
CA ARG A 301 11.38 2.97 28.33
C ARG A 301 11.63 1.74 29.17
N THR A 302 12.30 0.76 28.59
CA THR A 302 12.65 -0.49 29.26
C THR A 302 14.17 -0.70 29.16
N PRO A 303 14.93 -0.41 30.25
CA PRO A 303 16.37 -0.53 30.22
C PRO A 303 16.88 -1.97 30.04
N ARG A 304 18.00 -2.13 29.34
CA ARG A 304 18.79 -3.37 29.22
C ARG A 304 20.27 -3.08 29.43
N GLU A 305 21.09 -4.13 29.44
CA GLU A 305 22.54 -3.96 29.48
C GLU A 305 23.03 -3.47 28.10
N GLY A 306 23.46 -2.21 28.03
CA GLY A 306 24.08 -1.61 26.84
C GLY A 306 23.12 -0.97 25.83
N PHE A 307 21.81 -1.10 26.01
CA PHE A 307 20.77 -0.45 25.19
C PHE A 307 19.45 -0.35 25.94
N ASP A 308 18.51 0.46 25.45
CA ASP A 308 17.16 0.58 25.98
C ASP A 308 16.13 0.32 24.87
N PHE A 309 15.02 -0.35 25.21
CA PHE A 309 13.83 -0.33 24.35
C PHE A 309 12.98 0.89 24.69
N VAL A 310 12.67 1.72 23.70
CA VAL A 310 11.98 2.99 23.88
C VAL A 310 10.83 3.11 22.89
N THR A 311 9.63 3.34 23.40
CA THR A 311 8.46 3.61 22.60
C THR A 311 8.18 5.11 22.63
N TYR A 312 8.11 5.71 21.44
CA TYR A 312 7.63 7.07 21.26
C TYR A 312 6.27 7.04 20.59
N GLU A 313 5.38 7.90 21.03
CA GLU A 313 4.11 8.16 20.35
C GLU A 313 4.01 9.64 20.02
N ARG A 314 3.28 9.91 18.96
CA ARG A 314 2.76 11.24 18.69
C ARG A 314 1.37 11.12 18.12
N GLU A 315 0.61 12.21 18.22
CA GLU A 315 -0.56 12.31 17.36
C GLU A 315 -0.10 12.24 15.90
N PRO A 316 -0.62 11.30 15.08
CA PRO A 316 -0.17 11.14 13.71
C PRO A 316 -0.19 12.50 13.02
N HIS A 317 0.99 12.89 12.52
CA HIS A 317 1.19 14.25 12.06
C HIS A 317 0.22 14.56 10.91
N ARG A 318 -0.32 15.77 11.03
CA ARG A 318 -1.03 16.50 10.00
C ARG A 318 -0.22 16.42 8.71
N ILE A 319 -0.74 15.82 7.65
CA ILE A 319 -0.15 16.01 6.32
C ILE A 319 -0.25 17.51 6.02
N THR A 320 0.86 18.23 6.11
CA THR A 320 0.96 19.62 5.70
C THR A 320 1.06 19.64 4.18
N SER A 321 0.16 20.40 3.53
CA SER A 321 0.27 20.66 2.09
C SER A 321 1.50 21.52 1.84
N THR A 322 2.58 20.92 1.33
CA THR A 322 3.53 21.63 0.47
C THR A 322 3.22 21.31 -0.98
#